data_AF-A0A9E2RFN4-F1
#
_entry.id   AF-A0A9E2RFN4-F1
#
_cell.length_a   1.000
_cell.length_b   1.000
_cell.length_c   1.000
_cell.angle_alpha   90.00
_cell.angle_beta   90.00
_cell.angle_gamma   90.00
#
_symmetry.space_group_name_H-M   'P 1'
#
loop_
_entity.id
_entity.type
_entity.pdbx_description
1 polymer ?
#
loop_
_entity_poly.entity_id
_entity_poly.type
_entity_poly.pdbx_seq_one_letter_code
_entity_poly.pdbx_strand_id
1 'polypeptide(L)'
;QGEINGYAVNGYIVHDSGEALLIDTAYNAPAMIAWVESHRVRLTGICLTHGHADHADGIQEILARWQVPVYLGADDVSLLHWKPSEDRLTVPNDGRAISVGRLRVHCLATPGHTPGGVCYRVDAESQPACFVGDTLFAGSIGKSLPRSLFTTHLDSVRQRVLKLPHDCILLPGHGPATTVREELDHNPFAADH
;
A
#
# COMPACT_ATOMS: atom_id res chain seq x y z
N GLN A 1 5.92 -6.37 -10.08
CA GLN A 1 5.87 -7.63 -9.32
C GLN A 1 7.28 -8.08 -9.03
N GLY A 2 7.53 -8.56 -7.81
CA GLY A 2 8.72 -9.33 -7.45
C GLY A 2 8.33 -10.65 -6.82
N GLU A 3 9.30 -11.32 -6.21
CA GLU A 3 9.10 -12.62 -5.58
C GLU A 3 10.01 -12.75 -4.36
N ILE A 4 9.48 -13.35 -3.29
CA ILE A 4 10.26 -13.76 -2.13
C ILE A 4 9.82 -15.15 -1.66
N ASN A 5 10.77 -16.08 -1.50
CA ASN A 5 10.50 -17.45 -1.07
C ASN A 5 9.40 -18.19 -1.86
N GLY A 6 9.27 -17.92 -3.17
CA GLY A 6 8.24 -18.53 -4.01
C GLY A 6 6.88 -17.83 -3.99
N TYR A 7 6.73 -16.74 -3.25
CA TYR A 7 5.49 -15.93 -3.21
C TYR A 7 5.67 -14.67 -4.05
N ALA A 8 4.78 -14.48 -5.02
CA ALA A 8 4.74 -13.26 -5.82
C ALA A 8 4.22 -12.09 -4.98
N VAL A 9 4.86 -10.94 -5.13
CA VAL A 9 4.54 -9.70 -4.39
C VAL A 9 4.29 -8.59 -5.39
N ASN A 10 3.24 -7.83 -5.16
CA ASN A 10 2.85 -6.69 -5.95
C ASN A 10 3.38 -5.39 -5.32
N GLY A 11 3.79 -4.49 -6.20
CA GLY A 11 4.09 -3.11 -5.89
C GLY A 11 3.67 -2.30 -7.09
N TYR A 12 3.27 -1.07 -6.84
CA TYR A 12 2.50 -0.28 -7.79
C TYR A 12 3.15 1.07 -8.02
N ILE A 13 2.82 1.67 -9.15
CA ILE A 13 3.26 3.00 -9.52
C ILE A 13 2.02 3.80 -9.90
N VAL A 14 1.72 4.82 -9.10
CA VAL A 14 0.70 5.83 -9.43
C VAL A 14 1.41 6.93 -10.18
N HIS A 15 0.96 7.28 -11.38
CA HIS A 15 1.58 8.36 -12.16
C HIS A 15 0.55 9.22 -12.87
N ASP A 16 0.79 10.53 -12.93
CA ASP A 16 0.03 11.49 -13.71
C ASP A 16 0.87 12.75 -13.94
N SER A 17 0.65 13.42 -15.08
CA SER A 17 1.26 14.72 -15.38
C SER A 17 2.79 14.78 -15.21
N GLY A 18 3.50 13.68 -15.50
CA GLY A 18 4.95 13.60 -15.39
C GLY A 18 5.48 13.36 -13.96
N GLU A 19 4.60 13.07 -13.01
CA GLU A 19 4.93 12.72 -11.63
C GLU A 19 4.60 11.26 -11.35
N ALA A 20 5.29 10.66 -10.40
CA ALA A 20 5.00 9.31 -9.93
C ALA A 20 5.17 9.15 -8.42
N LEU A 21 4.40 8.23 -7.85
CA LEU A 21 4.45 7.77 -6.47
C LEU A 21 4.52 6.24 -6.49
N LEU A 22 5.52 5.68 -5.81
CA LEU A 22 5.61 4.22 -5.66
C LEU A 22 4.76 3.77 -4.47
N ILE A 23 4.07 2.64 -4.60
CA ILE A 23 3.37 1.97 -3.49
C ILE A 23 3.99 0.59 -3.30
N ASP A 24 4.62 0.36 -2.16
CA ASP A 24 5.47 -0.80 -1.83
C ASP A 24 6.64 -1.00 -2.81
N THR A 25 7.63 -1.81 -2.44
CA THR A 25 8.78 -2.12 -3.31
C THR A 25 8.60 -3.42 -4.09
N ALA A 26 7.64 -4.25 -3.69
CA ALA A 26 7.43 -5.61 -4.19
C ALA A 26 8.66 -6.52 -4.07
N TYR A 27 9.63 -6.17 -3.23
CA TYR A 27 10.97 -6.78 -3.23
C TYR A 27 11.64 -6.74 -4.62
N ASN A 28 11.32 -5.74 -5.45
CA ASN A 28 11.82 -5.60 -6.82
C ASN A 28 12.13 -4.13 -7.16
N ALA A 29 13.00 -3.53 -6.34
CA ALA A 29 13.49 -2.18 -6.57
C ALA A 29 14.08 -1.96 -7.98
N PRO A 30 14.89 -2.88 -8.56
CA PRO A 30 15.44 -2.68 -9.90
C PRO A 30 14.39 -2.44 -10.99
N ALA A 31 13.26 -3.17 -10.95
CA ALA A 31 12.18 -2.97 -11.90
C ALA A 31 11.50 -1.60 -11.73
N MET A 32 11.28 -1.17 -10.48
CA MET A 32 10.68 0.15 -10.20
C MET A 32 11.58 1.29 -10.65
N ILE A 33 12.89 1.19 -10.37
CA ILE A 33 13.91 2.13 -10.83
C ILE A 33 13.89 2.25 -12.35
N ALA A 34 13.96 1.12 -13.05
CA ALA A 34 13.98 1.09 -14.51
C ALA A 34 12.70 1.69 -15.11
N TRP A 35 11.54 1.47 -14.49
CA TRP A 35 10.29 2.08 -14.91
C TRP A 35 10.33 3.61 -14.77
N VAL A 36 10.75 4.14 -13.60
CA VAL A 36 10.82 5.59 -13.36
C VAL A 36 11.78 6.27 -14.35
N GLU A 37 12.97 5.69 -14.57
CA GLU A 37 13.98 6.23 -15.48
C GLU A 37 13.50 6.22 -16.94
N SER A 38 12.88 5.13 -17.40
CA SER A 38 12.40 4.99 -18.78
C SER A 38 11.22 5.91 -19.10
N HIS A 39 10.34 6.16 -18.13
CA HIS A 39 9.18 7.05 -18.30
C HIS A 39 9.52 8.52 -18.08
N ARG A 40 10.74 8.83 -17.62
CA ARG A 40 11.23 10.20 -17.37
C ARG A 40 10.30 11.02 -16.49
N VAL A 41 9.69 10.38 -15.49
CA VAL A 41 8.80 11.02 -14.52
C VAL A 41 9.58 11.47 -13.29
N ARG A 42 9.07 12.51 -12.61
CA ARG A 42 9.58 12.95 -11.32
C ARG A 42 8.97 12.09 -10.22
N LEU A 43 9.80 11.28 -9.55
CA LEU A 43 9.38 10.56 -8.36
C LEU A 43 9.10 11.57 -7.22
N THR A 44 7.93 11.50 -6.61
CA THR A 44 7.50 12.45 -5.56
C THR A 44 7.50 11.84 -4.17
N GLY A 45 7.51 10.52 -4.05
CA GLY A 45 7.48 9.81 -2.78
C GLY A 45 7.42 8.30 -2.95
N ILE A 46 7.59 7.60 -1.83
CA ILE A 46 7.38 6.14 -1.74
C ILE A 46 6.41 5.91 -0.58
N CYS A 47 5.31 5.25 -0.84
CA CYS A 47 4.31 4.87 0.15
C CYS A 47 4.46 3.40 0.46
N LEU A 48 4.68 3.06 1.72
CA LEU A 48 4.65 1.68 2.19
C LEU A 48 3.29 1.42 2.84
N THR A 49 2.63 0.35 2.42
CA THR A 49 1.37 -0.10 3.04
C THR A 49 1.62 -0.60 4.45
N HIS A 50 2.76 -1.24 4.67
CA HIS A 50 3.23 -1.70 5.97
C HIS A 50 4.73 -2.00 5.93
N GLY A 51 5.32 -2.31 7.09
CA GLY A 51 6.76 -2.43 7.27
C GLY A 51 7.39 -3.80 7.00
N HIS A 52 6.66 -4.80 6.45
CA HIS A 52 7.25 -6.10 6.18
C HIS A 52 8.26 -6.06 5.03
N ALA A 53 9.24 -6.97 5.08
CA ALA A 53 10.41 -6.99 4.22
C ALA A 53 10.07 -7.07 2.73
N ASP A 54 9.11 -7.90 2.36
CA ASP A 54 8.65 -8.08 1.00
C ASP A 54 7.93 -6.86 0.40
N HIS A 55 7.47 -5.95 1.25
CA HIS A 55 6.88 -4.67 0.87
C HIS A 55 7.86 -3.49 0.97
N ALA A 56 8.85 -3.56 1.86
CA ALA A 56 9.68 -2.42 2.23
C ALA A 56 11.16 -2.56 1.86
N ASP A 57 11.70 -3.78 1.76
CA ASP A 57 13.12 -3.98 1.46
C ASP A 57 13.42 -3.65 -0.02
N GLY A 58 14.69 -3.37 -0.31
CA GLY A 58 15.12 -2.82 -1.61
C GLY A 58 14.89 -1.31 -1.74
N ILE A 59 14.11 -0.68 -0.85
CA ILE A 59 13.85 0.76 -0.90
C ILE A 59 15.11 1.61 -0.81
N GLN A 60 16.16 1.15 -0.11
CA GLN A 60 17.43 1.88 -0.02
C GLN A 60 18.09 2.07 -1.40
N GLU A 61 17.91 1.13 -2.33
CA GLU A 61 18.39 1.25 -3.71
C GLU A 61 17.65 2.34 -4.50
N ILE A 62 16.35 2.48 -4.24
CA ILE A 62 15.51 3.53 -4.84
C ILE A 62 15.94 4.88 -4.25
N LEU A 63 16.10 4.96 -2.93
CA LEU A 63 16.48 6.18 -2.21
C LEU A 63 17.91 6.64 -2.48
N ALA A 64 18.80 5.76 -2.96
CA ALA A 64 20.11 6.13 -3.45
C ALA A 64 20.07 6.98 -4.73
N ARG A 65 18.97 6.90 -5.50
CA ARG A 65 18.76 7.64 -6.75
C ARG A 65 17.88 8.87 -6.56
N TRP A 66 16.89 8.80 -5.68
CA TRP A 66 15.94 9.89 -5.45
C TRP A 66 15.79 10.22 -3.98
N GLN A 67 15.98 11.50 -3.64
CA GLN A 67 15.72 12.03 -2.30
C GLN A 67 14.25 12.43 -2.20
N VAL A 68 13.40 11.48 -1.81
CA VAL A 68 11.95 11.65 -1.69
C VAL A 68 11.46 11.17 -0.32
N PRO A 69 10.33 11.70 0.18
CA PRO A 69 9.74 11.22 1.43
C PRO A 69 9.28 9.77 1.32
N VAL A 70 9.40 9.05 2.44
CA VAL A 70 8.83 7.71 2.62
C VAL A 70 7.64 7.81 3.58
N TYR A 71 6.47 7.41 3.11
CA TYR A 71 5.25 7.37 3.90
C TYR A 71 5.06 5.99 4.50
N LEU A 72 4.98 5.92 5.83
CA LEU A 72 4.77 4.67 6.58
C LEU A 72 4.10 5.00 7.92
N GLY A 73 3.17 4.15 8.38
CA GLY A 73 2.57 4.30 9.70
C GLY A 73 3.61 4.20 10.82
N ALA A 74 3.48 5.05 11.84
CA ALA A 74 4.49 5.18 12.89
C ALA A 74 4.80 3.84 13.61
N ASP A 75 3.77 3.04 13.83
CA ASP A 75 3.90 1.78 14.58
C ASP A 75 4.61 0.66 13.78
N ASP A 76 4.81 0.87 12.47
CA ASP A 76 5.52 -0.06 11.59
C ASP A 76 7.00 0.28 11.39
N VAL A 77 7.48 1.42 11.88
CA VAL A 77 8.90 1.84 11.77
C VAL A 77 9.83 0.80 12.42
N SER A 78 9.34 0.12 13.46
CA SER A 78 10.06 -0.94 14.14
C SER A 78 10.27 -2.17 13.26
N LEU A 79 9.35 -2.45 12.32
CA LEU A 79 9.38 -3.62 11.43
C LEU A 79 10.41 -3.48 10.30
N LEU A 80 10.79 -2.25 9.93
CA LEU A 80 11.76 -2.01 8.88
C LEU A 80 13.15 -2.57 9.26
N HIS A 81 13.75 -3.35 8.34
CA HIS A 81 15.14 -3.80 8.45
C HIS A 81 16.16 -2.68 8.27
N TRP A 82 15.76 -1.59 7.62
CA TRP A 82 16.52 -0.35 7.50
C TRP A 82 15.87 0.73 8.37
N LYS A 83 16.63 1.76 8.75
CA LYS A 83 16.08 2.88 9.54
C LYS A 83 16.12 4.17 8.72
N PRO A 84 14.96 4.75 8.33
CA PRO A 84 14.95 6.04 7.68
C PRO A 84 15.50 7.11 8.63
N SER A 85 16.17 8.11 8.06
CA SER A 85 16.45 9.36 8.76
C SER A 85 15.14 10.09 9.07
N GLU A 86 15.11 10.84 10.16
CA GLU A 86 13.89 11.53 10.63
C GLU A 86 13.29 12.47 9.59
N ASP A 87 14.12 13.13 8.79
CA ASP A 87 13.73 14.04 7.71
C ASP A 87 13.10 13.32 6.51
N ARG A 88 13.29 12.01 6.40
CA ARG A 88 12.82 11.18 5.28
C ARG A 88 11.51 10.47 5.58
N LEU A 89 11.28 10.11 6.85
CA LEU A 89 10.06 9.43 7.26
C LEU A 89 8.93 10.45 7.43
N THR A 90 7.83 10.21 6.73
CA THR A 90 6.61 10.98 6.87
C THR A 90 5.48 10.08 7.34
N VAL A 91 5.07 10.20 8.60
CA VAL A 91 3.89 9.46 9.08
C VAL A 91 2.63 10.05 8.44
N PRO A 92 1.88 9.27 7.64
CA PRO A 92 0.64 9.76 7.06
C PRO A 92 -0.47 9.70 8.11
N ASN A 93 -1.11 10.84 8.38
CA ASN A 93 -2.36 10.87 9.15
C ASN A 93 -3.50 10.30 8.30
N ASP A 94 -4.52 9.76 8.96
CA ASP A 94 -5.73 9.33 8.27
C ASP A 94 -6.37 10.47 7.45
N GLY A 95 -6.74 10.18 6.20
CA GLY A 95 -7.29 11.16 5.26
C GLY A 95 -6.26 12.09 4.63
N ARG A 96 -4.97 12.03 5.00
CA ARG A 96 -3.90 12.80 4.34
C ARG A 96 -3.92 12.53 2.84
N ALA A 97 -3.87 13.59 2.04
CA ALA A 97 -3.73 13.47 0.59
C ALA A 97 -2.27 13.73 0.16
N ILE A 98 -1.77 12.88 -0.74
CA ILE A 98 -0.50 13.03 -1.44
C ILE A 98 -0.83 13.32 -2.89
N SER A 99 -0.29 14.42 -3.42
CA SER A 99 -0.52 14.80 -4.82
C SER A 99 0.44 14.08 -5.75
N VAL A 100 -0.08 13.60 -6.88
CA VAL A 100 0.69 13.07 -8.00
C VAL A 100 0.11 13.68 -9.26
N GLY A 101 0.73 14.74 -9.77
CA GLY A 101 0.14 15.54 -10.85
C GLY A 101 -1.23 16.09 -10.43
N ARG A 102 -2.28 15.70 -11.15
CA ARG A 102 -3.68 16.04 -10.87
C ARG A 102 -4.37 15.03 -9.95
N LEU A 103 -3.79 13.86 -9.73
CA LEU A 103 -4.35 12.82 -8.87
C LEU A 103 -4.14 13.15 -7.40
N ARG A 104 -5.05 12.66 -6.56
CA ARG A 104 -4.90 12.66 -5.10
C ARG A 104 -4.92 11.23 -4.57
N VAL A 105 -3.87 10.89 -3.83
CA VAL A 105 -3.72 9.62 -3.14
C VAL A 105 -4.01 9.85 -1.66
N HIS A 106 -5.14 9.33 -1.18
CA HIS A 106 -5.60 9.45 0.19
C HIS A 106 -5.10 8.28 1.04
N CYS A 107 -4.43 8.59 2.14
CA CYS A 107 -4.00 7.60 3.12
C CYS A 107 -5.19 7.20 3.99
N LEU A 108 -5.40 5.89 4.16
CA LEU A 108 -6.41 5.30 5.02
C LEU A 108 -5.69 4.44 6.06
N ALA A 109 -5.72 4.83 7.33
CA ALA A 109 -5.20 4.00 8.40
C ALA A 109 -6.03 2.71 8.48
N THR A 110 -5.35 1.57 8.38
CA THR A 110 -5.93 0.23 8.41
C THR A 110 -5.08 -0.70 9.26
N PRO A 111 -4.91 -0.41 10.57
CA PRO A 111 -4.18 -1.27 11.49
C PRO A 111 -4.85 -2.65 11.56
N GLY A 112 -4.05 -3.70 11.71
CA GLY A 112 -4.58 -5.07 11.72
C GLY A 112 -3.56 -6.12 11.33
N HIS A 113 -3.25 -6.18 10.02
CA HIS A 113 -2.16 -7.01 9.51
C HIS A 113 -0.85 -6.67 10.24
N THR A 114 -0.54 -5.38 10.29
CA THR A 114 0.47 -4.76 11.15
C THR A 114 -0.15 -3.64 11.99
N PRO A 115 0.49 -3.22 13.10
CA PRO A 115 -0.01 -2.13 13.93
C PRO A 115 -0.14 -0.79 13.19
N GLY A 116 0.77 -0.49 12.25
CA GLY A 116 0.86 0.75 11.50
C GLY A 116 0.40 0.66 10.04
N GLY A 117 -0.42 -0.34 9.70
CA GLY A 117 -0.90 -0.57 8.33
C GLY A 117 -1.68 0.62 7.75
N VAL A 118 -1.45 0.90 6.46
CA VAL A 118 -2.07 1.99 5.70
C VAL A 118 -2.46 1.50 4.30
N CYS A 119 -3.71 1.73 3.91
CA CYS A 119 -4.15 1.63 2.52
C CYS A 119 -4.04 2.99 1.81
N TYR A 120 -3.82 2.98 0.49
CA TYR A 120 -3.72 4.21 -0.32
C TYR A 120 -4.81 4.22 -1.38
N ARG A 121 -5.77 5.13 -1.26
CA ARG A 121 -6.88 5.27 -2.19
C ARG A 121 -6.63 6.38 -3.20
N VAL A 122 -6.76 6.09 -4.48
CA VAL A 122 -6.74 7.08 -5.55
C VAL A 122 -8.16 7.34 -6.01
N ASP A 123 -8.58 8.59 -5.89
CA ASP A 123 -9.83 9.04 -6.47
C ASP A 123 -9.56 9.33 -7.96
N ALA A 124 -10.23 8.61 -8.86
CA ALA A 124 -10.18 8.83 -10.30
C ALA A 124 -11.58 9.04 -10.85
N GLU A 125 -11.71 9.87 -11.89
CA GLU A 125 -13.01 10.28 -12.44
C GLU A 125 -13.84 9.11 -13.00
N SER A 126 -13.18 8.07 -13.50
CA SER A 126 -13.84 6.88 -14.04
C SER A 126 -14.14 5.83 -12.98
N GLN A 127 -13.12 5.42 -12.21
CA GLN A 127 -13.23 4.34 -11.24
C GLN A 127 -12.14 4.49 -10.17
N PRO A 128 -12.48 4.56 -8.87
CA PRO A 128 -11.49 4.66 -7.82
C PRO A 128 -10.71 3.36 -7.65
N ALA A 129 -9.47 3.46 -7.19
CA ALA A 129 -8.63 2.31 -6.84
C ALA A 129 -8.06 2.46 -5.44
N CYS A 130 -7.84 1.35 -4.74
CA CYS A 130 -7.24 1.33 -3.42
C CYS A 130 -6.14 0.27 -3.35
N PHE A 131 -4.92 0.70 -3.07
CA PHE A 131 -3.80 -0.19 -2.77
C PHE A 131 -3.92 -0.63 -1.31
N VAL A 132 -4.27 -1.90 -1.10
CA VAL A 132 -4.65 -2.41 0.22
C VAL A 132 -3.54 -3.18 0.92
N GLY A 133 -2.40 -3.40 0.25
CA GLY A 133 -1.31 -4.22 0.77
C GLY A 133 -1.85 -5.57 1.25
N ASP A 134 -1.53 -5.90 2.49
CA ASP A 134 -1.96 -7.14 3.14
C ASP A 134 -3.19 -6.97 4.05
N THR A 135 -3.87 -5.82 3.96
CA THR A 135 -5.13 -5.60 4.67
C THR A 135 -6.23 -6.51 4.12
N LEU A 136 -6.27 -6.71 2.81
CA LEU A 136 -7.27 -7.54 2.14
C LEU A 136 -6.65 -8.23 0.92
N PHE A 137 -7.02 -9.47 0.69
CA PHE A 137 -6.72 -10.23 -0.53
C PHE A 137 -8.03 -10.65 -1.20
N ALA A 138 -7.99 -11.02 -2.48
CA ALA A 138 -9.16 -11.57 -3.15
C ALA A 138 -9.68 -12.82 -2.41
N GLY A 139 -10.86 -12.70 -1.78
CA GLY A 139 -11.48 -13.75 -0.98
C GLY A 139 -10.82 -14.07 0.37
N SER A 140 -9.92 -13.22 0.89
CA SER A 140 -9.27 -13.41 2.19
C SER A 140 -8.75 -12.10 2.80
N ILE A 141 -8.01 -12.18 3.91
CA ILE A 141 -7.28 -11.05 4.53
C ILE A 141 -5.87 -11.50 4.92
N GLY A 142 -4.95 -10.56 5.14
CA GLY A 142 -3.62 -10.88 5.65
C GLY A 142 -3.64 -11.41 7.08
N LYS A 143 -2.57 -12.11 7.46
CA LYS A 143 -2.42 -12.60 8.84
C LYS A 143 -2.14 -11.44 9.79
N SER A 144 -2.88 -11.34 10.90
CA SER A 144 -2.63 -10.28 11.89
C SER A 144 -1.41 -10.61 12.75
N LEU A 145 -0.41 -9.72 12.75
CA LEU A 145 0.83 -9.86 13.51
C LEU A 145 1.08 -8.58 14.32
N PRO A 146 0.91 -8.60 15.65
CA PRO A 146 0.54 -9.75 16.50
C PRO A 146 -0.91 -10.23 16.32
N ARG A 147 -1.19 -11.49 16.70
CA ARG A 147 -2.53 -12.10 16.58
C ARG A 147 -3.62 -11.32 17.33
N SER A 148 -3.28 -10.59 18.38
CA SER A 148 -4.20 -9.74 19.13
C SER A 148 -4.83 -8.62 18.29
N LEU A 149 -4.23 -8.24 17.16
CA LEU A 149 -4.79 -7.26 16.23
C LEU A 149 -5.90 -7.81 15.33
N PHE A 150 -6.26 -9.09 15.44
CA PHE A 150 -7.24 -9.69 14.53
C PHE A 150 -8.59 -8.96 14.51
N THR A 151 -9.12 -8.57 15.67
CA THR A 151 -10.37 -7.79 15.73
C THR A 151 -10.21 -6.42 15.07
N THR A 152 -9.11 -5.71 15.36
CA THR A 152 -8.77 -4.44 14.72
C THR A 152 -8.63 -4.58 13.20
N HIS A 153 -8.09 -5.71 12.73
CA HIS A 153 -7.95 -6.00 11.31
C HIS A 153 -9.32 -6.16 10.64
N LEU A 154 -10.22 -6.93 11.27
CA LEU A 154 -11.60 -7.07 10.77
C LEU A 154 -12.31 -5.71 10.73
N ASP A 155 -12.13 -4.87 11.74
CA ASP A 155 -12.69 -3.52 11.76
C ASP A 155 -12.13 -2.66 10.61
N SER A 156 -10.82 -2.69 10.38
CA SER A 156 -10.17 -2.01 9.25
C SER A 156 -10.73 -2.49 7.91
N VAL A 157 -10.87 -3.80 7.72
CA VAL A 157 -11.45 -4.37 6.49
C VAL A 157 -12.91 -3.92 6.32
N ARG A 158 -13.76 -4.14 7.33
CA ARG A 158 -15.22 -3.95 7.23
C ARG A 158 -15.66 -2.49 7.24
N GLN A 159 -14.97 -1.65 8.00
CA GLN A 159 -15.37 -0.24 8.23
C GLN A 159 -14.57 0.75 7.40
N ARG A 160 -13.42 0.35 6.83
CA ARG A 160 -12.59 1.22 6.00
C ARG A 160 -12.61 0.76 4.55
N VAL A 161 -12.08 -0.44 4.28
CA VAL A 161 -11.88 -0.93 2.91
C VAL A 161 -13.21 -1.27 2.23
N LEU A 162 -14.06 -2.06 2.89
CA LEU A 162 -15.35 -2.48 2.32
C LEU A 162 -16.46 -1.40 2.40
N LYS A 163 -16.15 -0.23 2.96
CA LYS A 163 -17.01 0.97 2.90
C LYS A 163 -16.65 1.92 1.76
N LEU A 164 -15.61 1.61 0.99
CA LEU A 164 -15.29 2.33 -0.24
C LEU A 164 -16.41 2.11 -1.29
N PRO A 165 -16.46 2.92 -2.36
CA PRO A 165 -17.40 2.71 -3.46
C PRO A 165 -17.33 1.26 -3.96
N HIS A 166 -18.48 0.69 -4.29
CA HIS A 166 -18.58 -0.73 -4.63
C HIS A 166 -17.75 -1.14 -5.86
N ASP A 167 -17.60 -0.22 -6.80
CA ASP A 167 -16.79 -0.38 -8.00
C ASP A 167 -15.30 -0.09 -7.76
N CYS A 168 -14.89 0.27 -6.54
CA CYS A 168 -13.49 0.53 -6.23
C CYS A 168 -12.66 -0.74 -6.43
N ILE A 169 -11.63 -0.64 -7.27
CA ILE A 169 -10.67 -1.71 -7.49
C ILE A 169 -9.77 -1.81 -6.27
N LEU A 170 -9.64 -3.01 -5.71
CA LEU A 170 -8.72 -3.30 -4.62
C LEU A 170 -7.47 -3.99 -5.19
N LEU A 171 -6.32 -3.41 -4.88
CA LEU A 171 -5.02 -3.80 -5.42
C LEU A 171 -4.15 -4.33 -4.25
N PRO A 172 -4.13 -5.66 -4.03
CA PRO A 172 -3.47 -6.24 -2.87
C PRO A 172 -1.96 -6.38 -3.04
N GLY A 173 -1.28 -6.59 -1.92
CA GLY A 173 0.12 -6.98 -1.83
C GLY A 173 0.44 -8.31 -2.50
N HIS A 174 -0.49 -9.26 -2.39
CA HIS A 174 -0.37 -10.58 -2.97
C HIS A 174 -1.66 -11.02 -3.66
N GLY A 175 -1.52 -11.87 -4.67
CA GLY A 175 -2.66 -12.39 -5.42
C GLY A 175 -3.22 -11.37 -6.44
N PRO A 176 -4.40 -11.68 -7.01
CA PRO A 176 -5.01 -10.87 -8.05
C PRO A 176 -5.72 -9.63 -7.48
N ALA A 177 -5.92 -8.63 -8.33
CA ALA A 177 -6.83 -7.53 -8.04
C ALA A 177 -8.28 -8.03 -7.88
N THR A 178 -9.07 -7.29 -7.11
CA THR A 178 -10.50 -7.55 -6.87
C THR A 178 -11.28 -6.23 -6.81
N THR A 179 -12.55 -6.24 -6.42
CA THR A 179 -13.36 -5.04 -6.19
C THR A 179 -14.07 -5.09 -4.85
N VAL A 180 -14.47 -3.94 -4.31
CA VAL A 180 -15.28 -3.91 -3.08
C VAL A 180 -16.56 -4.73 -3.22
N ARG A 181 -17.23 -4.68 -4.38
CA ARG A 181 -18.40 -5.52 -4.69
C ARG A 181 -18.09 -7.01 -4.53
N GLU A 182 -17.05 -7.49 -5.23
CA GLU A 182 -16.64 -8.90 -5.21
C GLU A 182 -16.36 -9.37 -3.78
N GLU A 183 -15.64 -8.57 -3.01
CA GLU A 183 -15.30 -8.92 -1.63
C GLU A 183 -16.50 -8.87 -0.69
N LEU A 184 -17.45 -7.95 -0.88
CA LEU A 184 -18.71 -7.96 -0.12
C LEU A 184 -19.55 -9.22 -0.41
N ASP A 185 -19.55 -9.67 -1.67
CA ASP A 185 -20.38 -10.80 -2.11
C ASP A 185 -19.76 -12.16 -1.74
N HIS A 186 -18.43 -12.25 -1.66
CA HIS A 186 -17.72 -13.53 -1.60
C HIS A 186 -16.65 -13.68 -0.52
N ASN A 187 -16.13 -12.59 0.07
CA ASN A 187 -15.08 -12.71 1.09
C ASN A 187 -15.69 -13.16 2.44
N PRO A 188 -15.26 -14.30 3.01
CA PRO A 188 -15.81 -14.78 4.29
C PRO A 188 -15.53 -13.85 5.47
N PHE A 189 -14.61 -12.89 5.34
CA PHE A 189 -14.32 -11.90 6.36
C PHE A 189 -15.20 -10.64 6.26
N ALA A 190 -16.02 -10.49 5.22
CA ALA A 190 -16.88 -9.32 5.01
C ALA A 190 -18.08 -9.22 5.95
N ALA A 191 -18.59 -10.36 6.46
CA ALA A 191 -19.75 -10.41 7.34
C ALA A 191 -19.37 -10.51 8.82
N ASP A 192 -20.18 -9.92 9.70
CA ASP A 192 -20.13 -10.18 11.14
C ASP A 192 -20.74 -11.58 11.38
N HIS A 193 -19.89 -12.57 11.65
CA HIS A 193 -20.29 -13.89 12.11
C HIS A 193 -20.28 -13.97 13.64
#